data_AF-A0A1X9YIN2-F1
#
_entry.id   AF-A0A1X9YIN2-F1
#
_cell.length_a   1.000
_cell.length_b   1.000
_cell.length_c   1.000
_cell.angle_alpha   90.00
_cell.angle_beta   90.00
_cell.angle_gamma   90.00
#
_symmetry.space_group_name_H-M   'P 1'
#
loop_
_entity.id
_entity.type
_entity.pdbx_description
1 polymer ?
#
loop_
_entity_poly.entity_id
_entity_poly.type
_entity_poly.pdbx_seq_one_letter_code
_entity_poly.pdbx_strand_id
1 'polypeptide(L)'
;MTWRTLTALTLALGACATPPPMAAAPAPDRAAVLRATQRAADQVKRCYRHPKVSRAARLIATTLHVSYAADGTLIGLPEVVGQSGVTDETAVQASLMAEAARLAVIRCQPISLPPELYQRGWDDFELTFRPAGFA
;
A
#
# COMPACT_ATOMS: atom_id res chain seq x y z
N MET A 1 27.52 14.43 74.81
CA MET A 1 28.32 15.65 74.60
C MET A 1 29.30 15.39 73.47
N THR A 2 29.09 16.08 72.32
CA THR A 2 30.06 16.57 71.31
C THR A 2 31.37 15.77 71.11
N TRP A 3 31.81 15.36 69.91
CA TRP A 3 32.05 16.22 68.72
C TRP A 3 32.57 15.40 67.50
N ARG A 4 32.10 15.75 66.27
CA ARG A 4 32.73 15.84 64.89
C ARG A 4 34.12 15.18 64.66
N THR A 5 34.53 14.64 63.50
CA THR A 5 34.11 14.75 62.08
C THR A 5 35.00 13.89 61.13
N LEU A 6 34.50 13.67 59.90
CA LEU A 6 35.18 13.69 58.59
C LEU A 6 36.05 12.50 58.09
N THR A 7 35.55 11.82 57.05
CA THR A 7 36.24 11.44 55.79
C THR A 7 35.19 10.80 54.85
N ALA A 8 34.59 11.51 53.89
CA ALA A 8 35.03 11.76 52.52
C ALA A 8 35.54 10.53 51.75
N LEU A 9 34.75 9.97 50.82
CA LEU A 9 35.25 9.45 49.54
C LEU A 9 34.11 9.11 48.53
N THR A 10 34.10 9.85 47.42
CA THR A 10 33.90 9.45 46.01
C THR A 10 32.70 8.57 45.60
N LEU A 11 31.72 9.12 44.87
CA LEU A 11 31.63 9.21 43.39
C LEU A 11 31.27 7.89 42.70
N ALA A 12 29.99 7.76 42.32
CA ALA A 12 29.57 7.03 41.13
C ALA A 12 28.25 7.62 40.62
N LEU A 13 28.36 8.69 39.82
CA LEU A 13 27.29 9.14 38.93
C LEU A 13 27.16 8.09 37.82
N GLY A 14 26.30 7.10 38.03
CA GLY A 14 25.83 6.21 36.98
C GLY A 14 24.90 6.98 36.05
N ALA A 15 25.45 7.66 35.05
CA ALA A 15 24.67 8.23 33.97
C ALA A 15 24.21 7.09 33.05
N CYS A 16 22.98 6.60 33.25
CA CYS A 16 22.26 5.90 32.20
C CYS A 16 22.05 6.89 31.05
N ALA A 17 22.95 6.89 30.07
CA ALA A 17 22.72 7.55 28.80
C ALA A 17 21.63 6.76 28.06
N THR A 18 20.37 7.11 28.27
CA THR A 18 19.30 6.72 27.35
C THR A 18 19.66 7.29 25.98
N PRO A 19 19.85 6.47 24.93
CA PRO A 19 20.01 7.01 23.59
C PRO A 19 18.80 7.92 23.30
N PRO A 20 19.02 9.10 22.68
CA PRO A 20 17.90 9.94 22.31
C PRO A 20 16.93 9.09 21.49
N PRO A 21 15.60 9.22 21.68
CA PRO A 21 14.67 8.59 20.74
C PRO A 21 15.08 9.13 19.37
N MET A 22 15.61 8.25 18.51
CA MET A 22 15.81 8.58 17.11
C MET A 22 14.45 9.08 16.65
N ALA A 23 14.36 10.40 16.43
CA ALA A 23 13.11 11.04 16.08
C ALA A 23 12.59 10.28 14.87
N ALA A 24 11.50 9.54 15.06
CA ALA A 24 10.81 8.89 13.97
C ALA A 24 10.56 10.00 12.95
N ALA A 25 11.18 9.90 11.77
CA ALA A 25 10.98 10.86 10.71
C ALA A 25 9.46 11.07 10.58
N PRO A 26 8.97 12.33 10.59
CA PRO A 26 7.54 12.60 10.66
C PRO A 26 6.85 11.71 9.65
N ALA A 27 5.85 10.91 10.05
CA ALA A 27 5.09 10.03 9.17
C ALA A 27 4.68 10.83 7.91
N PRO A 28 4.59 10.20 6.73
CA PRO A 28 4.31 10.98 5.53
C PRO A 28 2.97 11.66 5.76
N ASP A 29 2.75 12.82 5.13
CA ASP A 29 1.40 13.29 4.95
C ASP A 29 0.61 12.12 4.35
N ARG A 30 -0.32 11.52 5.10
CA ARG A 30 -1.15 10.38 4.65
C ARG A 30 -1.76 10.71 3.29
N ALA A 31 -2.06 11.98 3.04
CA ALA A 31 -2.56 12.43 1.75
C ALA A 31 -1.51 12.29 0.62
N ALA A 32 -0.21 12.36 0.88
CA ALA A 32 0.83 12.10 -0.11
C ALA A 32 0.85 10.64 -0.58
N VAL A 33 0.71 9.68 0.35
CA VAL A 33 0.62 8.24 0.02
C VAL A 33 -0.68 7.94 -0.75
N LEU A 34 -1.80 8.53 -0.32
CA LEU A 34 -3.07 8.43 -1.05
C LEU A 34 -2.95 8.99 -2.48
N ARG A 35 -2.30 10.14 -2.66
CA ARG A 35 -2.03 10.70 -4.00
C ARG A 35 -1.13 9.78 -4.84
N ALA A 36 -0.15 9.11 -4.23
CA ALA A 36 0.72 8.17 -4.93
C ALA A 36 -0.05 6.92 -5.39
N THR A 37 -0.81 6.29 -4.50
CA THR A 37 -1.63 5.11 -4.84
C THR A 37 -2.74 5.45 -5.84
N GLN A 38 -3.31 6.65 -5.79
CA GLN A 38 -4.22 7.14 -6.83
C GLN A 38 -3.53 7.24 -8.21
N ARG A 39 -2.32 7.80 -8.28
CA ARG A 39 -1.53 7.84 -9.53
C ARG A 39 -1.18 6.44 -10.03
N ALA A 40 -0.96 5.49 -9.13
CA ALA A 40 -0.75 4.08 -9.49
C ALA A 40 -2.02 3.50 -10.13
N ALA A 41 -3.18 3.71 -9.50
CA ALA A 41 -4.47 3.29 -10.04
C ALA A 41 -4.73 3.90 -11.42
N ASP A 42 -4.43 5.19 -11.62
CA ASP A 42 -4.57 5.88 -12.90
C ASP A 42 -3.63 5.34 -13.98
N GLN A 43 -2.41 4.93 -13.60
CA GLN A 43 -1.49 4.23 -14.49
C GLN A 43 -2.08 2.91 -14.93
N VAL A 44 -2.42 2.04 -13.97
CA VAL A 44 -2.95 0.69 -14.26
C VAL A 44 -4.25 0.73 -15.05
N LYS A 45 -5.11 1.72 -14.80
CA LYS A 45 -6.34 1.95 -15.57
C LYS A 45 -6.10 2.10 -17.07
N ARG A 46 -4.98 2.71 -17.49
CA ARG A 46 -4.64 2.85 -18.93
C ARG A 46 -4.28 1.53 -19.60
N CYS A 47 -3.82 0.54 -18.83
CA CYS A 47 -3.52 -0.80 -19.33
C CYS A 47 -4.70 -1.78 -19.27
N TYR A 48 -5.81 -1.36 -18.65
CA TYR A 48 -6.98 -2.21 -18.52
C TYR A 48 -7.63 -2.46 -19.88
N ARG A 49 -7.80 -3.74 -20.21
CA ARG A 49 -8.49 -4.19 -21.43
C ARG A 49 -9.78 -4.85 -21.01
N HIS A 50 -10.91 -4.23 -21.37
CA HIS A 50 -12.23 -4.76 -21.04
C HIS A 50 -12.40 -6.18 -21.61
N PRO A 51 -12.79 -7.17 -20.78
CA PRO A 51 -13.07 -8.51 -21.27
C PRO A 51 -14.39 -8.54 -22.05
N LYS A 52 -14.54 -9.55 -22.91
CA LYS A 52 -15.79 -9.79 -23.64
C LYS A 52 -16.80 -10.44 -22.69
N VAL A 53 -17.56 -9.60 -21.99
CA VAL A 53 -18.60 -10.02 -21.04
C VAL A 53 -19.93 -9.31 -21.31
N SER A 54 -21.00 -9.79 -20.68
CA SER A 54 -22.33 -9.17 -20.74
C SER A 54 -22.29 -7.74 -20.18
N ARG A 55 -23.29 -6.92 -20.52
CA ARG A 55 -23.39 -5.57 -19.95
C ARG A 55 -23.57 -5.60 -18.42
N ALA A 56 -24.32 -6.58 -17.90
CA ALA A 56 -24.52 -6.77 -16.47
C ALA A 56 -23.20 -7.07 -15.75
N ALA A 57 -22.36 -7.96 -16.30
CA ALA A 57 -21.07 -8.30 -15.71
C ALA A 57 -20.07 -7.12 -15.67
N ARG A 58 -20.28 -6.06 -16.47
CA ARG A 58 -19.46 -4.83 -16.38
C ARG A 58 -19.70 -4.03 -15.11
N LEU A 59 -20.70 -4.38 -14.31
CA LEU A 59 -20.96 -3.80 -13.00
C LEU A 59 -20.14 -4.48 -11.89
N ILE A 60 -19.52 -5.63 -12.18
CA ILE A 60 -18.65 -6.33 -11.23
C ILE A 60 -17.41 -5.48 -10.98
N ALA A 61 -17.20 -5.11 -9.73
CA ALA A 61 -15.97 -4.47 -9.28
C ALA A 61 -15.03 -5.52 -8.67
N THR A 62 -13.77 -5.53 -9.08
CA THR A 62 -12.75 -6.46 -8.59
C THR A 62 -11.71 -5.69 -7.79
N THR A 63 -11.47 -6.09 -6.55
CA THR A 63 -10.42 -5.55 -5.70
C THR A 63 -9.22 -6.51 -5.71
N LEU A 64 -8.07 -5.98 -6.08
CA LEU A 64 -6.80 -6.67 -6.06
C LEU A 64 -5.91 -6.13 -4.95
N HIS A 65 -5.21 -7.00 -4.25
CA HIS A 65 -4.05 -6.64 -3.46
C HIS A 65 -2.81 -6.72 -4.34
N VAL A 66 -1.96 -5.70 -4.24
CA VAL A 66 -0.76 -5.56 -5.06
C VAL A 66 0.41 -5.10 -4.20
N SER A 67 1.57 -5.70 -4.47
CA SER A 67 2.84 -5.28 -3.88
C SER A 67 3.81 -4.91 -4.99
N TYR A 68 4.49 -3.78 -4.84
CA TYR A 68 5.47 -3.27 -5.78
C TYR A 68 6.83 -3.09 -5.12
N ALA A 69 7.89 -3.18 -5.91
CA ALA A 69 9.23 -2.77 -5.55
C ALA A 69 9.41 -1.26 -5.77
N ALA A 70 10.48 -0.68 -5.20
CA ALA A 70 10.75 0.76 -5.26
C ALA A 70 10.99 1.27 -6.70
N ASP A 71 11.38 0.37 -7.62
CA ASP A 71 11.52 0.65 -9.05
C ASP A 71 10.20 0.57 -9.83
N GLY A 72 9.09 0.26 -9.15
CA GLY A 72 7.76 0.14 -9.74
C GLY A 72 7.46 -1.21 -10.38
N THR A 73 8.35 -2.19 -10.29
CA THR A 73 8.05 -3.57 -10.67
C THR A 73 7.18 -4.25 -9.61
N LEU A 74 6.47 -5.33 -9.96
CA LEU A 74 5.58 -6.06 -9.04
C LEU A 74 6.42 -7.07 -8.29
N ILE A 75 6.08 -7.21 -7.02
CA ILE A 75 6.56 -8.28 -6.18
C ILE A 75 5.46 -9.36 -6.20
N GLY A 76 5.71 -10.44 -6.94
CA GLY A 76 4.74 -11.53 -7.09
C GLY A 76 3.59 -11.21 -8.05
N LEU A 77 2.49 -11.94 -7.91
CA LEU A 77 1.29 -11.79 -8.73
C LEU A 77 0.21 -11.02 -7.96
N PRO A 78 -0.60 -10.19 -8.62
CA PRO A 78 -1.75 -9.55 -7.98
C PRO A 78 -2.75 -10.61 -7.48
N GLU A 79 -3.20 -10.44 -6.24
CA GLU A 79 -4.14 -11.34 -5.59
C GLU A 79 -5.55 -10.73 -5.60
N VAL A 80 -6.56 -11.56 -5.86
CA VAL A 80 -7.96 -11.10 -5.80
C VAL A 80 -8.43 -11.21 -4.37
N VAL A 81 -8.65 -10.06 -3.71
CA VAL A 81 -9.13 -10.01 -2.32
C VAL A 81 -10.64 -9.82 -2.21
N GLY A 82 -11.30 -9.43 -3.31
CA GLY A 82 -12.76 -9.35 -3.32
C GLY A 82 -13.35 -9.04 -4.68
N GLN A 83 -14.62 -9.40 -4.84
CA GLN A 83 -15.46 -8.95 -5.94
C GLN A 83 -16.83 -8.53 -5.40
N SER A 84 -17.37 -7.44 -5.93
CA SER A 84 -18.70 -6.93 -5.60
C SER A 84 -19.54 -6.73 -6.84
N GLY A 85 -20.87 -6.76 -6.70
CA GLY A 85 -21.80 -6.67 -7.83
C GLY A 85 -21.96 -7.96 -8.62
N VAL A 86 -21.50 -9.09 -8.07
CA VAL A 86 -21.73 -10.43 -8.62
C VAL A 86 -23.16 -10.86 -8.30
N THR A 87 -23.86 -11.37 -9.31
CA THR A 87 -25.22 -11.93 -9.23
C THR A 87 -25.23 -13.34 -9.79
N ASP A 88 -26.31 -14.10 -9.59
CA ASP A 88 -26.44 -15.45 -10.15
C ASP A 88 -26.27 -15.47 -11.68
N GLU A 89 -26.76 -14.45 -12.38
CA GLU A 89 -26.61 -14.29 -13.83
C GLU A 89 -25.14 -14.06 -14.24
N THR A 90 -24.35 -13.35 -13.43
CA THR A 90 -23.03 -12.86 -13.80
C THR A 90 -21.87 -13.62 -13.14
N ALA A 91 -22.16 -14.56 -12.24
CA ALA A 91 -21.18 -15.34 -11.49
C ALA A 91 -20.14 -16.03 -12.39
N VAL A 92 -20.58 -16.62 -13.50
CA VAL A 92 -19.68 -17.30 -14.47
C VAL A 92 -18.72 -16.35 -15.18
N GLN A 93 -18.99 -15.04 -15.16
CA GLN A 93 -18.17 -14.00 -15.80
C GLN A 93 -17.25 -13.29 -14.80
N ALA A 94 -17.42 -13.52 -13.50
CA ALA A 94 -16.64 -12.87 -12.45
C ALA A 94 -15.14 -13.19 -12.57
N SER A 95 -14.78 -14.43 -12.94
CA SER A 95 -13.40 -14.84 -13.18
C SER A 95 -12.75 -14.11 -14.35
N LEU A 96 -13.51 -13.84 -15.42
CA LEU A 96 -13.03 -13.06 -16.58
C LEU A 96 -12.74 -11.60 -16.19
N MET A 97 -13.56 -11.03 -15.31
CA MET A 97 -13.35 -9.69 -14.75
C MET A 97 -12.11 -9.64 -13.87
N ALA A 98 -11.93 -10.65 -13.02
CA ALA A 98 -10.76 -10.78 -12.16
C ALA A 98 -9.46 -10.91 -12.98
N GLU A 99 -9.46 -11.77 -13.99
CA GLU A 99 -8.29 -11.97 -14.83
C GLU A 99 -7.96 -10.72 -15.66
N ALA A 100 -8.96 -10.01 -16.18
CA ALA A 100 -8.73 -8.74 -16.86
C ALA A 100 -8.08 -7.70 -15.94
N ALA A 101 -8.48 -7.64 -14.67
CA ALA A 101 -7.88 -6.76 -13.66
C ALA A 101 -6.42 -7.16 -13.38
N ARG A 102 -6.13 -8.45 -13.13
CA ARG A 102 -4.76 -8.94 -12.88
C ARG A 102 -3.84 -8.61 -14.05
N LEU A 103 -4.28 -8.89 -15.27
CA LEU A 103 -3.51 -8.61 -16.48
C LEU A 103 -3.32 -7.11 -16.72
N ALA A 104 -4.20 -6.24 -16.23
CA ALA A 104 -3.99 -4.81 -16.32
C ALA A 104 -2.80 -4.38 -15.45
N VAL A 105 -2.73 -4.87 -14.22
CA VAL A 105 -1.60 -4.60 -13.30
C VAL A 105 -0.30 -5.10 -13.92
N ILE A 106 -0.25 -6.36 -14.37
CA ILE A 106 0.95 -6.98 -14.95
C ILE A 106 1.43 -6.22 -16.20
N ARG A 107 0.52 -5.81 -17.09
CA ARG A 107 0.88 -5.08 -18.33
C ARG A 107 1.41 -3.67 -18.08
N CYS A 108 1.04 -3.06 -16.97
CA CYS A 108 1.39 -1.67 -16.68
C CYS A 108 2.71 -1.52 -15.93
N GLN A 109 3.41 -2.62 -15.68
CA GLN A 109 4.72 -2.59 -15.05
C GLN A 109 5.80 -2.06 -16.01
N PRO A 110 6.79 -1.31 -15.50
CA PRO A 110 6.86 -0.75 -14.15
C PRO A 110 5.95 0.49 -14.01
N ILE A 111 5.42 0.72 -12.80
CA ILE A 111 4.72 1.96 -12.47
C ILE A 111 5.69 3.06 -12.06
N SER A 112 5.39 4.31 -12.37
CA SER A 112 6.22 5.45 -11.96
C SER A 112 5.60 6.15 -10.76
N LEU A 113 6.24 6.05 -9.60
CA LEU A 113 5.83 6.69 -8.35
C LEU A 113 7.03 7.31 -7.62
N PRO A 114 6.81 8.32 -6.76
CA PRO A 114 7.90 8.93 -5.99
C PRO A 114 8.55 7.90 -5.05
N PRO A 115 9.86 7.61 -5.20
CA PRO A 115 10.54 6.58 -4.41
C PRO A 115 10.64 6.96 -2.94
N GLU A 116 10.57 8.25 -2.59
CA GLU A 116 10.63 8.74 -1.21
C GLU A 116 9.41 8.31 -0.39
N LEU A 117 8.32 7.94 -1.05
CA LEU A 117 7.09 7.46 -0.42
C LEU A 117 7.05 5.93 -0.30
N TYR A 118 8.06 5.20 -0.81
CA TYR A 118 8.02 3.73 -0.93
C TYR A 118 7.84 3.05 0.42
N GLN A 119 8.77 3.28 1.35
CA GLN A 119 8.74 2.72 2.71
C GLN A 119 7.61 3.28 3.59
N ARG A 120 6.67 4.00 2.98
CA ARG A 120 5.65 4.78 3.64
C ARG A 120 4.24 4.28 3.30
N GLY A 121 4.14 3.18 2.54
CA GLY A 121 2.90 2.43 2.34
C GLY A 121 2.30 2.53 0.94
N TRP A 122 3.07 2.91 -0.10
CA TRP A 122 2.61 2.62 -1.48
C TRP A 122 3.19 1.33 -2.04
N ASP A 123 4.17 0.73 -1.37
CA ASP A 123 4.74 -0.57 -1.70
C ASP A 123 3.72 -1.71 -1.62
N ASP A 124 2.65 -1.53 -0.84
CA ASP A 124 1.61 -2.53 -0.63
C ASP A 124 0.24 -1.86 -0.44
N PHE A 125 -0.72 -2.13 -1.33
CA PHE A 125 -2.06 -1.52 -1.27
C PHE A 125 -3.11 -2.27 -2.11
N GLU A 126 -4.38 -1.89 -1.95
CA GLU A 126 -5.49 -2.43 -2.73
C GLU A 126 -5.86 -1.53 -3.93
N LEU A 127 -6.12 -2.16 -5.07
CA LEU A 127 -6.63 -1.56 -6.29
C LEU A 127 -8.02 -2.11 -6.61
N THR A 128 -9.03 -1.24 -6.63
CA THR A 128 -10.38 -1.62 -7.05
C THR A 128 -10.64 -1.20 -8.50
N PHE A 129 -10.92 -2.18 -9.35
CA PHE A 129 -11.28 -1.99 -10.75
C PHE A 129 -12.80 -1.95 -10.92
N ARG A 130 -13.30 -0.82 -11.42
CA ARG A 130 -14.71 -0.64 -11.79
C ARG A 130 -14.78 -0.29 -13.28
N PRO A 131 -15.43 -1.13 -14.12
CA PRO A 131 -15.52 -0.89 -15.56
C PRO A 131 -16.48 0.24 -15.92
N ALA A 132 -17.56 0.40 -15.17
CA ALA A 132 -18.36 1.62 -15.19
C ALA A 132 -17.53 2.71 -14.52
N GLY A 133 -17.25 3.81 -15.24
CA GLY A 133 -16.38 4.88 -14.79
C GLY A 133 -16.70 5.29 -13.35
N PHE A 134 -15.63 5.43 -12.56
CA PHE A 134 -15.64 6.09 -11.26
C PHE A 134 -16.54 7.33 -11.34
N ALA A 135 -17.66 7.30 -10.63
CA ALA A 135 -18.39 8.51 -10.24
C ALA A 135 -17.84 8.94 -8.88
#